data_AF-T0DRQ8-F1
#
_entry.id   AF-T0DRQ8-F1
#
_cell.length_a   1.000
_cell.length_b   1.000
_cell.length_c   1.000
_cell.angle_alpha   90.00
_cell.angle_beta   90.00
_cell.angle_gamma   90.00
#
_symmetry.space_group_name_H-M   'P 1'
#
loop_
_entity.id
_entity.type
_entity.pdbx_description
1 polymer ?
#
loop_
_entity_poly.entity_id
_entity_poly.type
_entity_poly.pdbx_seq_one_letter_code
_entity_poly.pdbx_strand_id
1 'polypeptide(L)'
;MKKIIFAILLTFSSFAEYPYFNFDSSKLKLSDYSYRRYVRPQLRSIKNDFYYIVKRITYTSQDFINLRENTLKLVLQFDGAFNNCKKNQKTCYQYVKEVIPLIQAIERNIKKLREDFISLPSKQYGNVDDYINLISLLDNIDNLNLRVQSYIQLLHLTEGTNFSTYTPHIEKYKNYVGKMYNYSNDAFIYIIPNELKPSFEQFLDNFLSPLELKMIPELDKRWFIDRLGDLNMQWNVFHMDLEKGQTGFPREYVRNVKVMHARWNSILKLMFY
;
A
#
# COMPACT_ATOMS: atom_id res chain seq x y z
N MET A 1 46.34 -1.92 36.78
CA MET A 1 46.09 -1.91 35.31
C MET A 1 44.84 -2.72 34.89
N LYS A 2 43.69 -2.60 35.58
CA LYS A 2 42.42 -3.23 35.14
C LYS A 2 41.22 -2.26 35.09
N LYS A 3 41.42 -0.98 35.43
CA LYS A 3 40.35 0.05 35.44
C LYS A 3 40.37 1.00 34.22
N ILE A 4 41.41 0.95 33.38
CA ILE A 4 41.54 1.84 32.22
C ILE A 4 40.92 1.22 30.95
N ILE A 5 40.79 -0.11 30.89
CA ILE A 5 40.24 -0.82 29.73
C ILE A 5 38.71 -0.68 29.63
N PHE A 6 38.02 -0.40 30.74
CA PHE A 6 36.56 -0.25 30.74
C PHE A 6 36.08 1.15 30.28
N ALA A 7 36.96 2.14 30.22
CA ALA A 7 36.61 3.51 29.80
C ALA A 7 36.70 3.73 28.28
N ILE A 8 37.33 2.82 27.54
CA ILE A 8 37.51 2.94 26.07
C ILE A 8 36.36 2.28 25.29
N LEU A 9 35.51 1.49 25.97
CA LEU A 9 34.34 0.84 25.35
C LEU A 9 33.05 1.69 25.36
N LEU A 10 33.08 2.91 25.91
CA LEU A 10 31.90 3.77 26.04
C LEU A 10 31.85 4.98 25.09
N THR A 11 32.82 5.12 24.18
CA THR A 11 32.88 6.31 23.31
C THR A 11 33.12 5.99 21.84
N PHE A 12 32.51 4.93 21.30
CA PHE A 12 32.32 4.79 19.85
C PHE A 12 31.04 4.01 19.55
N SER A 13 29.90 4.48 20.06
CA SER A 13 28.66 4.34 19.29
C SER A 13 28.69 5.39 18.17
N SER A 14 29.67 5.28 17.28
CA SER A 14 29.45 5.75 15.92
C SER A 14 28.32 4.87 15.41
N PHE A 15 27.09 5.39 15.49
CA PHE A 15 26.06 4.98 14.55
C PHE A 15 26.78 4.91 13.21
N ALA A 16 26.88 3.71 12.63
CA ALA A 16 27.38 3.57 11.29
C ALA A 16 26.41 4.39 10.43
N GLU A 17 26.78 5.65 10.17
CA GLU A 17 26.07 6.54 9.27
C GLU A 17 26.22 5.90 7.90
N TYR A 18 25.25 5.04 7.56
CA TYR A 18 25.17 4.47 6.23
C TYR A 18 25.09 5.64 5.26
N PRO A 19 26.01 5.74 4.28
CA PRO A 19 26.12 6.91 3.39
C PRO A 19 24.87 7.18 2.54
N TYR A 20 23.89 6.26 2.56
CA TYR A 20 22.58 6.43 1.91
C TYR A 20 21.58 7.28 2.72
N PHE A 21 21.79 7.55 4.00
CA PHE A 21 20.85 8.34 4.81
C PHE A 21 21.03 9.86 4.68
N ASN A 22 22.22 10.32 4.28
CA ASN A 22 22.53 11.75 4.13
C ASN A 22 23.04 12.04 2.71
N PHE A 23 22.17 11.93 1.70
CA PHE A 23 22.46 12.54 0.40
C PHE A 23 22.02 14.01 0.44
N ASP A 24 22.85 14.88 -0.15
CA ASP A 24 22.55 16.30 -0.24
C ASP A 24 21.39 16.51 -1.24
N SER A 25 20.18 16.67 -0.72
CA SER A 25 18.96 16.85 -1.53
C SER A 25 19.06 18.05 -2.47
N SER A 26 19.89 19.05 -2.14
CA SER A 26 20.15 20.21 -3.00
C SER A 26 20.99 19.89 -4.24
N LYS A 27 21.72 18.77 -4.23
CA LYS A 27 22.53 18.29 -5.37
C LYS A 27 21.76 17.36 -6.31
N LEU A 28 20.54 16.96 -5.97
CA LEU A 28 19.73 16.09 -6.82
C LEU A 28 19.20 16.86 -8.04
N LYS A 29 19.52 16.38 -9.23
CA LYS A 29 19.11 17.01 -10.50
C LYS A 29 17.82 16.39 -11.03
N LEU A 30 16.72 16.54 -10.31
CA LEU A 30 15.42 16.02 -10.75
C LEU A 30 14.45 17.12 -11.23
N SER A 31 14.38 17.29 -12.54
CA SER A 31 13.38 18.18 -13.16
C SER A 31 11.96 17.60 -13.02
N ASP A 32 10.94 18.47 -12.99
CA ASP A 32 9.54 18.03 -12.97
C ASP A 32 9.17 17.23 -14.24
N TYR A 33 9.80 17.58 -15.37
CA TYR A 33 9.66 16.83 -16.61
C TYR A 33 10.20 15.40 -16.47
N SER A 34 11.43 15.26 -15.99
CA SER A 34 12.07 13.95 -15.78
C SER A 34 11.29 13.11 -14.79
N TYR A 35 10.81 13.74 -13.72
CA TYR A 35 9.97 13.10 -12.71
C TYR A 35 8.67 12.52 -13.30
N ARG A 36 7.93 13.34 -14.05
CA ARG A 36 6.63 12.96 -14.62
C ARG A 36 6.77 11.92 -15.74
N ARG A 37 7.79 12.07 -16.61
CA ARG A 37 7.94 11.23 -17.82
C ARG A 37 8.80 9.98 -17.63
N TYR A 38 9.65 9.93 -16.61
CA TYR A 38 10.57 8.80 -16.41
C TYR A 38 10.43 8.15 -15.04
N VAL A 39 10.48 8.91 -13.95
CA VAL A 39 10.41 8.32 -12.59
C VAL A 39 9.04 7.67 -12.34
N ARG A 40 7.95 8.41 -12.54
CA ARG A 40 6.60 7.89 -12.27
C ARG A 40 6.24 6.66 -13.10
N PRO A 41 6.51 6.59 -14.42
CA PRO A 41 6.26 5.36 -15.19
C PRO A 41 7.06 4.16 -14.68
N GLN A 42 8.32 4.35 -14.29
CA GLN A 42 9.14 3.25 -13.77
C GLN A 42 8.60 2.71 -12.44
N LEU A 43 8.11 3.58 -11.55
CA LEU A 43 7.50 3.16 -10.29
C LEU A 43 6.19 2.41 -10.49
N ARG A 44 5.37 2.85 -11.45
CA ARG A 44 4.19 2.08 -11.89
C ARG A 44 4.58 0.71 -12.43
N SER A 45 5.68 0.62 -13.19
CA SER A 45 6.19 -0.67 -13.65
C SER A 45 6.68 -1.54 -12.50
N ILE A 46 7.39 -0.98 -11.50
CA ILE A 46 7.82 -1.74 -10.30
C ILE A 46 6.60 -2.30 -9.56
N LYS A 47 5.55 -1.50 -9.36
CA LYS A 47 4.27 -1.98 -8.80
C LYS A 47 3.70 -3.15 -9.61
N ASN A 48 3.65 -3.02 -10.94
CA ASN A 48 3.09 -4.07 -11.80
C ASN A 48 3.95 -5.35 -11.77
N ASP A 49 5.27 -5.21 -11.75
CA ASP A 49 6.22 -6.31 -11.64
C ASP A 49 6.07 -7.01 -10.27
N PHE A 50 5.84 -6.26 -9.19
CA PHE A 50 5.51 -6.81 -7.87
C PHE A 50 4.24 -7.67 -7.90
N TYR A 51 3.13 -7.15 -8.45
CA TYR A 51 1.91 -7.93 -8.59
C TYR A 51 2.07 -9.13 -9.52
N TYR A 52 2.88 -9.02 -10.56
CA TYR A 52 3.21 -10.15 -11.42
C TYR A 52 3.90 -11.25 -10.61
N ILE A 53 4.89 -10.92 -9.77
CA ILE A 53 5.54 -11.89 -8.88
C ILE A 53 4.52 -12.53 -7.94
N VAL A 54 3.67 -11.74 -7.29
CA VAL A 54 2.63 -12.26 -6.39
C VAL A 54 1.69 -13.24 -7.12
N LYS A 55 1.29 -12.93 -8.36
CA LYS A 55 0.48 -13.84 -9.20
C LYS A 55 1.14 -15.16 -9.54
N ARG A 56 2.46 -15.21 -9.49
CA ARG A 56 3.20 -16.42 -9.82
C ARG A 56 3.46 -17.30 -8.61
N ILE A 57 3.61 -16.69 -7.43
CA ILE A 57 3.83 -17.41 -6.18
C ILE A 57 2.53 -17.78 -5.45
N THR A 58 1.37 -17.31 -5.92
CA THR A 58 0.04 -17.57 -5.32
C THR A 58 -1.00 -17.97 -6.37
N TYR A 59 -1.96 -18.81 -6.00
CA TYR A 59 -2.97 -19.36 -6.93
C TYR A 59 -4.19 -18.44 -7.15
N THR A 60 -4.50 -17.53 -6.21
CA THR A 60 -5.76 -16.74 -6.20
C THR A 60 -5.56 -15.21 -6.07
N SER A 61 -4.39 -14.70 -6.42
CA SER A 61 -4.07 -13.28 -6.20
C SER A 61 -4.85 -12.26 -7.01
N GLN A 62 -5.42 -12.58 -8.18
CA GLN A 62 -6.03 -11.54 -9.00
C GLN A 62 -7.19 -10.85 -8.31
N ASP A 63 -8.03 -11.59 -7.57
CA ASP A 63 -9.17 -11.01 -6.87
C ASP A 63 -8.76 -10.24 -5.61
N PHE A 64 -7.69 -10.66 -4.92
CA PHE A 64 -7.09 -9.85 -3.84
C PHE A 64 -6.42 -8.58 -4.35
N ILE A 65 -5.73 -8.66 -5.49
CA ILE A 65 -5.16 -7.48 -6.16
C ILE A 65 -6.29 -6.52 -6.51
N ASN A 66 -7.37 -7.02 -7.10
CA ASN A 66 -8.53 -6.20 -7.44
C ASN A 66 -9.17 -5.57 -6.20
N LEU A 67 -9.34 -6.33 -5.11
CA LEU A 67 -9.85 -5.81 -3.84
C LEU A 67 -8.98 -4.66 -3.32
N ARG A 68 -7.67 -4.89 -3.23
CA ARG A 68 -6.69 -3.89 -2.77
C ARG A 68 -6.64 -2.65 -3.67
N GLU A 69 -6.70 -2.83 -4.99
CA GLU A 69 -6.71 -1.70 -5.92
C GLU A 69 -8.02 -0.89 -5.84
N ASN A 70 -9.16 -1.55 -5.63
CA ASN A 70 -10.44 -0.88 -5.47
C ASN A 70 -10.53 -0.13 -4.13
N THR A 71 -10.02 -0.69 -3.03
CA THR A 71 -9.94 0.00 -1.73
C THR A 71 -8.95 1.16 -1.77
N LEU A 72 -7.81 1.03 -2.45
CA LEU A 72 -6.88 2.13 -2.67
C LEU A 72 -7.55 3.28 -3.44
N LYS A 73 -8.22 2.97 -4.56
CA LYS A 73 -8.96 3.98 -5.34
C LYS A 73 -10.04 4.65 -4.48
N LEU A 74 -10.73 3.88 -3.65
CA LEU A 74 -11.74 4.39 -2.74
C LEU A 74 -11.11 5.37 -1.74
N VAL A 75 -9.99 5.03 -1.11
CA VAL A 75 -9.25 5.96 -0.22
C VAL A 75 -8.92 7.26 -0.93
N LEU A 76 -8.29 7.18 -2.11
CA LEU A 76 -7.84 8.37 -2.84
C LEU A 76 -9.00 9.28 -3.26
N GLN A 77 -10.10 8.70 -3.76
CA GLN A 77 -11.28 9.48 -4.16
C GLN A 77 -12.03 10.04 -2.94
N PHE A 78 -12.15 9.24 -1.88
CA PHE A 78 -12.84 9.66 -0.65
C PHE A 78 -12.06 10.77 0.07
N ASP A 79 -10.72 10.75 0.06
CA ASP A 79 -9.88 11.83 0.56
C ASP A 79 -10.08 13.14 -0.22
N GLY A 80 -10.22 13.04 -1.55
CA GLY A 80 -10.60 14.16 -2.40
C GLY A 80 -11.97 14.74 -2.03
N ALA A 81 -12.97 13.87 -1.86
CA ALA A 81 -14.32 14.27 -1.46
C ALA A 81 -14.37 14.88 -0.05
N PHE A 82 -13.62 14.30 0.89
CA PHE A 82 -13.53 14.76 2.29
C PHE A 82 -13.13 16.22 2.38
N ASN A 83 -12.11 16.65 1.63
CA ASN A 83 -11.62 18.02 1.64
C ASN A 83 -12.68 19.04 1.16
N ASN A 84 -13.60 18.61 0.30
CA ASN A 84 -14.71 19.43 -0.18
C ASN A 84 -15.90 19.42 0.80
N CYS A 85 -16.28 18.24 1.29
CA CYS A 85 -17.36 18.07 2.27
C CYS A 85 -17.11 18.84 3.58
N LYS A 86 -15.86 18.88 4.06
CA LYS A 86 -15.50 19.63 5.27
C LYS A 86 -15.83 21.13 5.19
N LYS A 87 -15.81 21.70 3.97
CA LYS A 87 -16.13 23.12 3.74
C LYS A 87 -17.63 23.37 3.66
N ASN A 88 -18.39 22.42 3.12
CA ASN A 88 -19.85 22.54 2.98
C ASN A 88 -20.54 21.17 3.09
N GLN A 89 -21.08 20.89 4.27
CA GLN A 89 -21.77 19.63 4.56
C GLN A 89 -23.05 19.47 3.71
N LYS A 90 -23.73 20.57 3.35
CA LYS A 90 -25.03 20.53 2.66
C LYS A 90 -24.95 19.99 1.23
N THR A 91 -23.80 20.10 0.58
CA THR A 91 -23.56 19.60 -0.79
C THR A 91 -22.60 18.41 -0.80
N CYS A 92 -22.37 17.78 0.36
CA CYS A 92 -21.39 16.71 0.47
C CYS A 92 -21.71 15.50 -0.41
N TYR A 93 -23.00 15.18 -0.60
CA TYR A 93 -23.44 14.09 -1.48
C TYR A 93 -22.84 14.20 -2.89
N GLN A 94 -22.81 15.41 -3.47
CA GLN A 94 -22.29 15.63 -4.82
C GLN A 94 -20.83 15.21 -4.97
N TYR A 95 -20.04 15.28 -3.90
CA TYR A 95 -18.63 14.88 -3.90
C TYR A 95 -18.42 13.41 -3.60
N VAL A 96 -19.28 12.79 -2.78
CA VAL A 96 -19.12 11.37 -2.41
C VAL A 96 -19.86 10.40 -3.33
N LYS A 97 -20.83 10.85 -4.11
CA LYS A 97 -21.59 9.95 -5.03
C LYS A 97 -20.69 9.25 -6.05
N GLU A 98 -19.57 9.85 -6.41
CA GLU A 98 -18.61 9.31 -7.38
C GLU A 98 -17.91 8.04 -6.88
N VAL A 99 -17.90 7.81 -5.55
CA VAL A 99 -17.28 6.60 -4.96
C VAL A 99 -18.21 5.39 -4.92
N ILE A 100 -19.51 5.54 -5.21
CA ILE A 100 -20.50 4.45 -5.18
C ILE A 100 -20.10 3.26 -6.07
N PRO A 101 -19.63 3.44 -7.32
CA PRO A 101 -19.20 2.32 -8.16
C PRO A 101 -18.03 1.52 -7.55
N LEU A 102 -17.15 2.17 -6.78
CA LEU A 102 -16.03 1.52 -6.09
C LEU A 102 -16.53 0.68 -4.90
N ILE A 103 -17.48 1.21 -4.12
CA ILE A 103 -18.13 0.49 -3.01
C ILE A 103 -18.77 -0.81 -3.53
N GLN A 104 -19.51 -0.72 -4.64
CA GLN A 104 -20.13 -1.88 -5.27
C GLN A 104 -19.09 -2.85 -5.87
N ALA A 105 -17.98 -2.34 -6.38
CA ALA A 105 -16.89 -3.18 -6.87
C ALA A 105 -16.25 -3.97 -5.72
N ILE A 106 -15.99 -3.32 -4.58
CA ILE A 106 -15.47 -3.96 -3.36
C ILE A 106 -16.42 -5.06 -2.88
N GLU A 107 -17.72 -4.79 -2.82
CA GLU A 107 -18.74 -5.80 -2.43
C GLU A 107 -18.71 -7.03 -3.37
N ARG A 108 -18.70 -6.82 -4.69
CA ARG A 108 -18.59 -7.91 -5.66
C ARG A 108 -17.28 -8.69 -5.51
N ASN A 109 -16.17 -7.99 -5.27
CA ASN A 109 -14.87 -8.61 -5.02
C ASN A 109 -14.89 -9.48 -3.78
N ILE A 110 -15.45 -9.00 -2.66
CA ILE A 110 -15.54 -9.76 -1.42
C ILE A 110 -16.43 -10.99 -1.60
N LYS A 111 -17.59 -10.84 -2.24
CA LYS A 111 -18.49 -11.97 -2.50
C LYS A 111 -17.79 -13.04 -3.34
N LYS A 112 -17.14 -12.64 -4.44
CA LYS A 112 -16.38 -13.56 -5.29
C LYS A 112 -15.25 -14.24 -4.51
N LEU A 113 -14.48 -13.49 -3.72
CA LEU A 113 -13.44 -14.05 -2.86
C LEU A 113 -14.03 -15.07 -1.89
N ARG A 114 -15.15 -14.80 -1.22
CA ARG A 114 -15.79 -15.79 -0.35
C ARG A 114 -16.21 -17.06 -1.10
N GLU A 115 -16.79 -16.92 -2.29
CA GLU A 115 -17.21 -18.06 -3.14
C GLU A 115 -16.00 -18.89 -3.59
N ASP A 116 -14.97 -18.24 -4.12
CA ASP A 116 -13.73 -18.88 -4.54
C ASP A 116 -13.06 -19.57 -3.33
N PHE A 117 -13.05 -18.94 -2.15
CA PHE A 117 -12.42 -19.48 -0.94
C PHE A 117 -13.12 -20.70 -0.36
N ILE A 118 -14.44 -20.78 -0.46
CA ILE A 118 -15.20 -21.99 -0.08
C ILE A 118 -14.82 -23.17 -0.99
N SER A 119 -14.44 -22.88 -2.24
CA SER A 119 -14.09 -23.90 -3.25
C SER A 119 -12.61 -24.33 -3.23
N LEU A 120 -11.73 -23.63 -2.52
CA LEU A 120 -10.29 -23.93 -2.50
C LEU A 120 -9.96 -25.09 -1.54
N PRO A 121 -9.09 -26.03 -1.94
CA PRO A 121 -8.65 -27.11 -1.06
C PRO A 121 -7.85 -26.56 0.13
N SER A 122 -8.17 -27.04 1.34
CA SER A 122 -7.59 -26.63 2.63
C SER A 122 -6.06 -26.70 2.74
N LYS A 123 -5.39 -27.38 1.80
CA LYS A 123 -3.92 -27.55 1.76
C LYS A 123 -3.13 -26.27 1.47
N GLN A 124 -3.77 -25.15 1.09
CA GLN A 124 -3.07 -23.89 0.77
C GLN A 124 -2.87 -22.96 1.97
N TYR A 125 -3.65 -23.11 3.04
CA TYR A 125 -3.48 -22.32 4.26
C TYR A 125 -2.58 -23.10 5.21
N GLY A 126 -1.52 -22.46 5.71
CA GLY A 126 -0.55 -23.10 6.61
C GLY A 126 -1.22 -23.74 7.83
N ASN A 127 -2.34 -23.16 8.29
CA ASN A 127 -3.21 -23.69 9.34
C ASN A 127 -4.65 -23.14 9.20
N VAL A 128 -5.56 -23.67 10.04
CA VAL A 128 -6.96 -23.23 10.13
C VAL A 128 -7.09 -21.79 10.66
N ASP A 129 -6.14 -21.33 11.47
CA ASP A 129 -6.17 -19.99 12.04
C ASP A 129 -5.97 -18.90 10.98
N ASP A 130 -5.05 -19.12 10.02
CA ASP A 130 -4.85 -18.24 8.86
C ASP A 130 -6.13 -18.11 8.03
N TYR A 131 -6.89 -19.21 7.91
CA TYR A 131 -8.18 -19.21 7.25
C TYR A 131 -9.21 -18.35 8.00
N ILE A 132 -9.36 -18.54 9.31
CA ILE A 132 -10.31 -17.78 10.13
C ILE A 132 -9.96 -16.28 10.10
N ASN A 133 -8.68 -15.95 10.21
CA ASN A 133 -8.21 -14.57 10.19
C ASN A 133 -8.51 -13.89 8.84
N LEU A 134 -8.28 -14.57 7.72
CA LEU A 134 -8.57 -14.02 6.41
C LEU A 134 -10.06 -13.77 6.19
N ILE A 135 -10.93 -14.71 6.59
CA ILE A 135 -12.39 -14.49 6.54
C ILE A 135 -12.79 -13.32 7.43
N SER A 136 -12.23 -13.21 8.63
CA SER A 136 -12.46 -12.08 9.53
C SER A 136 -12.07 -10.75 8.90
N LEU A 137 -10.95 -10.68 8.18
CA LEU A 137 -10.54 -9.48 7.43
C LEU A 137 -11.56 -9.12 6.34
N LEU A 138 -12.02 -10.09 5.55
CA LEU A 138 -13.03 -9.86 4.52
C LEU A 138 -14.36 -9.37 5.13
N ASP A 139 -14.79 -9.95 6.25
CA ASP A 139 -15.99 -9.53 7.00
C ASP A 139 -15.85 -8.11 7.54
N ASN A 140 -14.67 -7.75 8.04
CA ASN A 140 -14.39 -6.40 8.51
C ASN A 140 -14.44 -5.38 7.37
N ILE A 141 -13.89 -5.71 6.19
CA ILE A 141 -13.98 -4.85 5.00
C ILE A 141 -15.45 -4.68 4.59
N ASP A 142 -16.20 -5.77 4.51
CA ASP A 142 -17.61 -5.76 4.10
C ASP A 142 -18.47 -4.92 5.05
N ASN A 143 -18.29 -5.10 6.37
CA ASN A 143 -18.99 -4.32 7.38
C ASN A 143 -18.72 -2.82 7.26
N LEU A 144 -17.46 -2.43 7.05
CA LEU A 144 -17.08 -1.03 6.85
C LEU A 144 -17.63 -0.49 5.53
N ASN A 145 -17.62 -1.29 4.46
CA ASN A 145 -18.14 -0.92 3.15
C ASN A 145 -19.64 -0.63 3.22
N LEU A 146 -20.42 -1.49 3.89
CA LEU A 146 -21.84 -1.28 4.15
C LEU A 146 -22.09 0.00 4.95
N ARG A 147 -21.29 0.27 5.99
CA ARG A 147 -21.42 1.52 6.77
C ARG A 147 -21.17 2.77 5.93
N VAL A 148 -20.18 2.75 5.05
CA VAL A 148 -19.89 3.85 4.12
C VAL A 148 -21.01 4.01 3.10
N GLN A 149 -21.54 2.91 2.56
CA GLN A 149 -22.67 2.91 1.65
C GLN A 149 -23.93 3.51 2.29
N SER A 150 -24.30 3.07 3.48
CA SER A 150 -25.45 3.62 4.22
C SER A 150 -25.31 5.11 4.49
N TYR A 151 -24.08 5.57 4.76
CA TYR A 151 -23.82 7.00 4.92
C TYR A 151 -24.05 7.80 3.65
N ILE A 152 -23.57 7.33 2.50
CA ILE A 152 -23.78 8.00 1.23
C ILE A 152 -25.27 8.02 0.86
N GLN A 153 -26.00 6.94 1.16
CA GLN A 153 -27.46 6.88 1.00
C GLN A 153 -28.17 7.89 1.89
N LEU A 154 -27.76 8.00 3.17
CA LEU A 154 -28.31 8.99 4.09
C LEU A 154 -28.05 10.43 3.59
N LEU A 155 -26.83 10.70 3.11
CA LEU A 155 -26.50 11.98 2.48
C LEU A 155 -27.42 12.28 1.30
N HIS A 156 -27.67 11.29 0.44
CA HIS A 156 -28.58 11.46 -0.70
C HIS A 156 -30.00 11.82 -0.27
N LEU A 157 -30.54 11.11 0.73
CA LEU A 157 -31.92 11.31 1.20
C LEU A 157 -32.11 12.62 1.96
N THR A 158 -31.05 13.12 2.60
CA THR A 158 -31.10 14.34 3.43
C THR A 158 -30.67 15.59 2.68
N GLU A 159 -30.04 15.46 1.51
CA GLU A 159 -29.58 16.59 0.69
C GLU A 159 -30.75 17.53 0.36
N GLY A 160 -30.55 18.84 0.53
CA GLY A 160 -31.57 19.84 0.26
C GLY A 160 -32.73 19.89 1.28
N THR A 161 -32.73 19.04 2.30
CA THR A 161 -33.77 19.02 3.36
C THR A 161 -33.27 19.63 4.67
N ASN A 162 -34.21 19.92 5.58
CA ASN A 162 -33.90 20.33 6.96
C ASN A 162 -33.15 19.23 7.75
N PHE A 163 -33.23 17.97 7.31
CA PHE A 163 -32.59 16.84 7.98
C PHE A 163 -31.09 16.73 7.69
N SER A 164 -30.56 17.49 6.73
CA SER A 164 -29.12 17.55 6.42
C SER A 164 -28.24 17.91 7.64
N THR A 165 -28.81 18.59 8.62
CA THR A 165 -28.16 18.95 9.88
C THR A 165 -27.89 17.76 10.81
N TYR A 166 -28.66 16.67 10.68
CA TYR A 166 -28.49 15.45 11.48
C TYR A 166 -27.55 14.42 10.82
N THR A 167 -27.08 14.69 9.61
CA THR A 167 -26.20 13.76 8.89
C THR A 167 -24.83 13.73 9.55
N PRO A 168 -24.30 12.54 9.91
CA PRO A 168 -23.04 12.45 10.62
C PRO A 168 -21.86 13.05 9.83
N HIS A 169 -20.85 13.48 10.58
CA HIS A 169 -19.62 14.05 10.03
C HIS A 169 -18.81 13.03 9.21
N ILE A 170 -18.25 13.49 8.09
CA ILE A 170 -17.55 12.64 7.11
C ILE A 170 -16.24 12.05 7.66
N GLU A 171 -15.63 12.67 8.67
CA GLU A 171 -14.38 12.26 9.33
C GLU A 171 -14.42 10.78 9.78
N LYS A 172 -15.54 10.35 10.35
CA LYS A 172 -15.73 8.96 10.80
C LYS A 172 -15.63 7.98 9.63
N TYR A 173 -16.20 8.33 8.49
CA TYR A 173 -16.24 7.49 7.29
C TYR A 173 -14.92 7.51 6.53
N LYS A 174 -14.19 8.63 6.57
CA LYS A 174 -12.81 8.68 6.08
C LYS A 174 -11.94 7.64 6.81
N ASN A 175 -12.06 7.55 8.13
CA ASN A 175 -11.35 6.53 8.91
C ASN A 175 -11.79 5.11 8.53
N TYR A 176 -13.09 4.88 8.29
CA TYR A 176 -13.58 3.58 7.82
C TYR A 176 -12.98 3.18 6.47
N VAL A 177 -12.91 4.13 5.54
CA VAL A 177 -12.27 3.93 4.23
C VAL A 177 -10.79 3.60 4.35
N GLY A 178 -10.05 4.31 5.22
CA GLY A 178 -8.65 3.99 5.52
C GLY A 178 -8.48 2.58 6.10
N LYS A 179 -9.33 2.19 7.05
CA LYS A 179 -9.31 0.83 7.64
C LYS A 179 -9.61 -0.26 6.61
N MET A 180 -10.54 -0.04 5.68
CA MET A 180 -10.81 -0.99 4.59
C MET A 180 -9.57 -1.23 3.74
N TYR A 181 -8.81 -0.18 3.43
CA TYR A 181 -7.56 -0.33 2.67
C TYR A 181 -6.51 -1.11 3.46
N ASN A 182 -6.34 -0.83 4.76
CA ASN A 182 -5.41 -1.58 5.60
C ASN A 182 -5.80 -3.07 5.68
N TYR A 183 -7.06 -3.39 5.98
CA TYR A 183 -7.51 -4.79 6.00
C TYR A 183 -7.38 -5.47 4.63
N SER A 184 -7.50 -4.74 3.53
CA SER A 184 -7.25 -5.29 2.19
C SER A 184 -5.77 -5.56 1.91
N ASN A 185 -4.86 -4.77 2.49
CA ASN A 185 -3.42 -5.06 2.46
C ASN A 185 -3.12 -6.32 3.28
N ASP A 186 -3.67 -6.41 4.49
CA ASP A 186 -3.51 -7.58 5.36
C ASP A 186 -4.01 -8.83 4.65
N ALA A 187 -5.23 -8.79 4.09
CA ALA A 187 -5.82 -9.90 3.35
C ALA A 187 -4.97 -10.31 2.13
N PHE A 188 -4.35 -9.33 1.46
CA PHE A 188 -3.41 -9.57 0.37
C PHE A 188 -2.09 -10.21 0.83
N ILE A 189 -1.60 -9.91 2.03
CA ILE A 189 -0.42 -10.58 2.61
C ILE A 189 -0.75 -12.03 3.03
N TYR A 190 -1.98 -12.29 3.49
CA TYR A 190 -2.39 -13.64 3.90
C TYR A 190 -2.27 -14.70 2.80
N ILE A 191 -2.39 -14.32 1.53
CA ILE A 191 -2.24 -15.25 0.39
C ILE A 191 -0.79 -15.53 0.01
N ILE A 192 0.17 -14.76 0.51
CA ILE A 192 1.59 -14.96 0.26
C ILE A 192 2.06 -16.18 1.09
N PRO A 193 2.95 -17.05 0.55
CA PRO A 193 3.51 -18.15 1.34
C PRO A 193 4.15 -17.66 2.65
N ASN A 194 3.92 -18.38 3.75
CA ASN A 194 4.34 -17.95 5.10
C ASN A 194 5.83 -17.59 5.20
N GLU A 195 6.68 -18.32 4.48
CA GLU A 195 8.13 -18.07 4.41
C GLU A 195 8.47 -16.71 3.77
N LEU A 196 7.63 -16.23 2.85
CA LEU A 196 7.83 -14.99 2.10
C LEU A 196 7.08 -13.80 2.72
N LYS A 197 6.06 -14.04 3.57
CA LYS A 197 5.20 -12.99 4.16
C LYS A 197 5.99 -11.82 4.76
N PRO A 198 7.01 -12.01 5.62
CA PRO A 198 7.69 -10.89 6.28
C PRO A 198 8.33 -9.90 5.29
N SER A 199 9.04 -10.40 4.28
CA SER A 199 9.68 -9.53 3.29
C SER A 199 8.65 -8.84 2.38
N PHE A 200 7.56 -9.54 2.01
CA PHE A 200 6.49 -8.95 1.20
C PHE A 200 5.68 -7.90 1.97
N GLU A 201 5.37 -8.14 3.24
CA GLU A 201 4.69 -7.21 4.14
C GLU A 201 5.53 -5.97 4.36
N GLN A 202 6.81 -6.13 4.72
CA GLN A 202 7.73 -5.02 4.90
C GLN A 202 7.84 -4.16 3.62
N PHE A 203 7.93 -4.79 2.45
CA PHE A 203 7.98 -4.09 1.17
C PHE A 203 6.65 -3.39 0.85
N LEU A 204 5.53 -4.05 1.11
CA LEU A 204 4.20 -3.50 0.90
C LEU A 204 3.99 -2.22 1.72
N ASP A 205 4.33 -2.25 3.00
CA ASP A 205 4.05 -1.16 3.93
C ASP A 205 5.02 -0.01 3.80
N ASN A 206 6.31 -0.30 3.57
CA ASN A 206 7.35 0.72 3.62
C ASN A 206 7.80 1.22 2.24
N PHE A 207 7.43 0.52 1.16
CA PHE A 207 7.75 0.93 -0.20
C PHE A 207 6.49 1.11 -1.05
N LEU A 208 5.69 0.06 -1.22
CA LEU A 208 4.62 0.09 -2.23
C LEU A 208 3.43 0.99 -1.84
N SER A 209 2.88 0.84 -0.64
CA SER A 209 1.72 1.62 -0.16
C SER A 209 2.02 3.12 -0.06
N PRO A 210 3.19 3.58 0.43
CA PRO A 210 3.56 5.00 0.39
C PRO A 210 3.62 5.56 -1.03
N LEU A 211 4.19 4.80 -1.98
CA LEU A 211 4.23 5.20 -3.39
C LEU A 211 2.82 5.34 -3.98
N GLU A 212 1.92 4.42 -3.64
CA GLU A 212 0.55 4.41 -4.14
C GLU A 212 -0.35 5.49 -3.55
N LEU A 213 -0.20 5.77 -2.26
CA LEU A 213 -1.02 6.77 -1.56
C LEU A 213 -0.54 8.20 -1.82
N LYS A 214 0.78 8.41 -1.85
CA LYS A 214 1.37 9.75 -1.93
C LYS A 214 1.95 10.06 -3.29
N MET A 215 2.84 9.20 -3.77
CA MET A 215 3.68 9.58 -4.89
C MET A 215 2.98 9.54 -6.25
N ILE A 216 2.27 8.45 -6.55
CA ILE A 216 1.61 8.24 -7.85
C ILE A 216 0.44 9.22 -8.04
N PRO A 217 -0.41 9.49 -7.03
CA PRO A 217 -1.55 10.39 -7.17
C PRO A 217 -1.18 11.88 -7.05
N GLU A 218 -0.39 12.26 -6.04
CA GLU A 218 -0.16 13.68 -5.70
C GLU A 218 0.95 14.34 -6.55
N LEU A 219 1.71 13.55 -7.33
CA LEU A 219 2.88 14.03 -8.10
C LEU A 219 3.90 14.79 -7.24
N ASP A 220 3.97 14.47 -5.95
CA ASP A 220 4.81 15.21 -5.01
C ASP A 220 6.27 14.79 -5.15
N LYS A 221 7.01 15.55 -5.97
CA LYS A 221 8.44 15.38 -6.18
C LYS A 221 9.23 15.63 -4.89
N ARG A 222 8.80 16.57 -4.05
CA ARG A 222 9.52 16.93 -2.83
C ARG A 222 9.46 15.78 -1.85
N TRP A 223 8.26 15.25 -1.61
CA TRP A 223 8.08 14.06 -0.79
C TRP A 223 8.94 12.88 -1.28
N PHE A 224 9.01 12.65 -2.60
CA PHE A 224 9.83 11.58 -3.14
C PHE A 224 11.33 11.77 -2.85
N ILE A 225 11.84 13.00 -2.99
CA ILE A 225 13.22 13.34 -2.66
C ILE A 225 13.47 13.12 -1.17
N ASP A 226 12.58 13.62 -0.31
CA ASP A 226 12.70 13.52 1.15
C ASP A 226 12.69 12.07 1.64
N ARG A 227 12.01 11.17 0.92
CA ARG A 227 11.89 9.74 1.24
C ARG A 227 12.80 8.82 0.43
N LEU A 228 13.66 9.35 -0.43
CA LEU A 228 14.44 8.54 -1.36
C LEU A 228 15.37 7.55 -0.63
N GLY A 229 15.96 7.98 0.49
CA GLY A 229 16.83 7.14 1.32
C GLY A 229 16.09 5.95 1.92
N ASP A 230 14.93 6.21 2.54
CA ASP A 230 14.04 5.19 3.09
C ASP A 230 13.59 4.21 2.00
N LEU A 231 13.10 4.73 0.87
CA LEU A 231 12.64 3.90 -0.26
C LEU A 231 13.77 3.02 -0.81
N ASN A 232 14.98 3.57 -0.94
CA ASN A 232 16.15 2.82 -1.39
C ASN A 232 16.53 1.71 -0.41
N MET A 233 16.51 1.99 0.90
CA MET A 233 16.78 1.00 1.92
C MET A 233 15.77 -0.16 1.85
N GLN A 234 14.47 0.16 1.84
CA GLN A 234 13.41 -0.85 1.83
C GLN A 234 13.45 -1.70 0.56
N TRP A 235 13.71 -1.08 -0.60
CA TRP A 235 13.90 -1.80 -1.85
C TRP A 235 15.11 -2.76 -1.80
N ASN A 236 16.25 -2.29 -1.28
CA ASN A 236 17.46 -3.10 -1.22
C ASN A 236 17.33 -4.27 -0.24
N VAL A 237 16.67 -4.08 0.90
CA VAL A 237 16.36 -5.17 1.84
C VAL A 237 15.50 -6.22 1.14
N PHE A 238 14.38 -5.80 0.52
CA PHE A 238 13.50 -6.72 -0.20
C PHE A 238 14.22 -7.48 -1.34
N HIS A 239 15.03 -6.78 -2.14
CA HIS A 239 15.82 -7.41 -3.20
C HIS A 239 16.80 -8.46 -2.65
N MET A 240 17.51 -8.14 -1.56
CA MET A 240 18.46 -9.03 -0.92
C MET A 240 17.79 -10.26 -0.31
N ASP A 241 16.64 -10.07 0.33
CA ASP A 241 15.85 -11.17 0.91
C ASP A 241 15.43 -12.17 -0.17
N LEU A 242 14.94 -11.68 -1.31
CA LEU A 242 14.49 -12.56 -2.40
C LEU A 242 15.62 -13.18 -3.21
N GLU A 243 16.78 -12.52 -3.35
CA GLU A 243 17.91 -13.07 -4.10
C GLU A 243 18.76 -14.03 -3.26
N LYS A 244 18.95 -13.75 -1.96
CA LYS A 244 19.94 -14.43 -1.11
C LYS A 244 19.39 -14.93 0.23
N GLY A 245 18.30 -14.35 0.73
CA GLY A 245 17.86 -14.50 2.11
C GLY A 245 16.83 -15.60 2.38
N GLN A 246 15.94 -15.92 1.43
CA GLN A 246 14.80 -16.81 1.70
C GLN A 246 14.85 -18.15 0.95
N THR A 247 14.87 -19.24 1.73
CA THR A 247 14.72 -20.63 1.26
C THR A 247 13.26 -20.91 0.90
N GLY A 248 12.76 -20.32 -0.18
CA GLY A 248 11.37 -20.52 -0.59
C GLY A 248 10.96 -19.74 -1.83
N PHE A 249 11.67 -18.67 -2.17
CA PHE A 249 11.37 -17.89 -3.36
C PHE A 249 11.76 -18.67 -4.63
N PRO A 250 10.85 -18.89 -5.60
CA PRO A 250 11.17 -19.67 -6.79
C PRO A 250 12.25 -18.97 -7.64
N ARG A 251 13.35 -19.68 -7.92
CA ARG A 251 14.51 -19.15 -8.66
C ARG A 251 14.15 -18.60 -10.04
N GLU A 252 13.11 -19.15 -10.67
CA GLU A 252 12.57 -18.69 -11.94
C GLU A 252 12.07 -17.24 -11.92
N TYR A 253 11.62 -16.73 -10.76
CA TYR A 253 11.12 -15.36 -10.61
C TYR A 253 12.16 -14.37 -10.10
N VAL A 254 13.38 -14.82 -9.75
CA VAL A 254 14.50 -13.92 -9.37
C VAL A 254 14.84 -12.96 -10.51
N ARG A 255 14.66 -13.39 -11.77
CA ARG A 255 14.82 -12.51 -12.94
C ARG A 255 13.88 -11.29 -12.87
N ASN A 256 12.62 -11.47 -12.45
CA ASN A 256 11.66 -10.37 -12.32
C ASN A 256 12.09 -9.38 -11.23
N VAL A 257 12.61 -9.88 -10.10
CA VAL A 257 13.17 -9.05 -9.03
C VAL A 257 14.37 -8.23 -9.53
N LYS A 258 15.24 -8.84 -10.36
CA LYS A 258 16.36 -8.13 -11.01
C LYS A 258 15.91 -7.05 -11.98
N VAL A 259 14.81 -7.27 -12.71
CA VAL A 259 14.21 -6.24 -13.57
C VAL A 259 13.73 -5.05 -12.73
N MET A 260 13.02 -5.29 -11.63
CA MET A 260 12.62 -4.24 -10.69
C MET A 260 13.84 -3.47 -10.15
N HIS A 261 14.92 -4.18 -9.80
CA HIS A 261 16.18 -3.57 -9.35
C HIS A 261 16.80 -2.65 -10.40
N ALA A 262 16.84 -3.10 -11.66
CA ALA A 262 17.35 -2.30 -12.76
C ALA A 262 16.51 -1.04 -13.01
N ARG A 263 15.17 -1.13 -12.87
CA ARG A 263 14.28 0.04 -12.96
C ARG A 263 14.55 1.04 -11.84
N TRP A 264 14.68 0.56 -10.59
CA TRP A 264 15.02 1.41 -9.45
C TRP A 264 16.37 2.11 -9.65
N ASN A 265 17.40 1.38 -10.05
CA ASN A 265 18.70 1.95 -10.35
C ASN A 265 18.67 2.97 -11.51
N SER A 266 17.77 2.79 -12.48
CA SER A 266 17.56 3.77 -13.54
C SER A 266 16.97 5.07 -13.01
N ILE A 267 16.05 4.99 -12.04
CA ILE A 267 15.52 6.15 -11.32
C ILE A 267 16.65 6.86 -10.57
N LEU A 268 17.46 6.12 -9.79
CA LEU A 268 18.60 6.69 -9.05
C LEU A 268 19.59 7.40 -9.97
N LYS A 269 19.96 6.78 -11.10
CA LYS A 269 20.88 7.39 -12.07
C LYS A 269 20.38 8.74 -12.58
N LEU A 270 19.08 8.87 -12.85
CA LEU A 270 18.49 10.14 -13.30
C LEU A 270 18.56 11.28 -12.27
N MET A 271 18.79 10.96 -10.99
CA MET A 271 18.85 11.95 -9.92
C MET A 271 20.27 12.33 -9.53
N PHE A 272 21.21 11.39 -9.67
CA PHE A 272 22.61 11.54 -9.25
C PHE A 272 23.58 11.84 -10.41
N TYR A 273 23.15 11.69 -11.67
CA TYR A 273 23.91 12.08 -12.87
C TYR A 273 23.23 13.26 -13.57
#